data_AF-A0A942KRI2-F1
#
_entry.id   AF-A0A942KRI2-F1
#
_cell.length_a   1.000
_cell.length_b   1.000
_cell.length_c   1.000
_cell.angle_alpha   90.00
_cell.angle_beta   90.00
_cell.angle_gamma   90.00
#
_symmetry.space_group_name_H-M   'P 1'
#
loop_
_entity.id
_entity.type
_entity.pdbx_description
1 polymer ?
#
loop_
_entity_poly.entity_id
_entity_poly.type
_entity_poly.pdbx_seq_one_letter_code
_entity_poly.pdbx_strand_id
1 'polypeptide(L)'
;MFKPNNNHNQQALSGSTQWMDKRIRVKLEKLWAPIFYEHVFCKIDEEPFAALYGAAGKPNFSENILLSLEDIKHMKDCSDLELLDDFYFDYLVNYAVGIKTLGEVNLVERTL
;
A
#
# COMPACT_ATOMS: atom_id res chain seq x y z
N MET A 1 -6.65 11.39 -14.94
CA MET A 1 -5.68 10.70 -15.82
C MET A 1 -5.19 9.46 -15.12
N PHE A 2 -5.21 8.31 -15.80
CA PHE A 2 -4.61 7.08 -15.30
C PHE A 2 -3.09 7.21 -15.30
N LYS A 3 -2.45 6.78 -14.21
CA LYS A 3 -1.00 6.71 -14.11
C LYS A 3 -0.66 5.45 -13.34
N PRO A 4 0.02 4.46 -13.96
CA PRO A 4 0.37 3.23 -13.27
C PRO A 4 1.28 3.56 -12.09
N ASN A 5 1.01 2.95 -10.94
CA ASN A 5 1.81 3.15 -9.75
C ASN A 5 3.13 2.38 -9.84
N ASN A 6 4.17 3.03 -10.36
CA ASN A 6 5.54 2.49 -10.33
C ASN A 6 6.37 3.02 -9.16
N ASN A 7 5.79 3.86 -8.28
CA ASN A 7 6.53 4.53 -7.22
C ASN A 7 7.06 3.55 -6.16
N HIS A 8 6.36 2.44 -5.93
CA HIS A 8 6.78 1.40 -4.98
C HIS A 8 8.11 0.71 -5.38
N ASN A 9 8.51 0.78 -6.66
CA ASN A 9 9.79 0.25 -7.13
C ASN A 9 10.98 1.16 -6.78
N GLN A 10 10.74 2.46 -6.55
CA GLN A 10 11.78 3.36 -6.07
C GLN A 10 11.93 3.23 -4.55
N GLN A 11 13.11 2.81 -4.10
CA GLN A 11 13.43 2.85 -2.68
C GLN A 11 13.45 4.31 -2.20
N ALA A 12 12.55 4.65 -1.27
CA ALA A 12 12.58 5.95 -0.61
C ALA A 12 13.92 6.14 0.08
N LEU A 13 14.60 7.26 -0.21
CA LEU A 13 15.92 7.62 0.33
C LEU A 13 15.90 7.79 1.87
N SER A 14 14.71 7.98 2.45
CA SER A 14 14.44 8.15 3.87
C SER A 14 13.41 7.14 4.41
N GLY A 15 13.26 6.00 3.74
CA GLY A 15 12.28 4.99 4.15
C GLY A 15 12.57 4.49 5.56
N SER A 16 11.53 4.32 6.39
CA SER A 16 11.68 3.91 7.80
C SER A 16 12.45 2.60 7.94
N THR A 17 12.36 1.70 6.94
CA THR A 17 13.11 0.44 6.89
C THR A 17 14.63 0.62 6.89
N GLN A 18 15.15 1.75 6.36
CA GLN A 18 16.60 2.02 6.31
C GLN A 18 17.16 2.45 7.67
N TRP A 19 16.32 3.03 8.53
CA TRP A 19 16.70 3.45 9.88
C TRP A 19 16.39 2.40 10.95
N MET A 20 15.72 1.31 10.58
CA MET A 20 15.45 0.18 11.48
C MET A 20 16.73 -0.59 11.82
N ASP A 21 16.80 -1.07 13.06
CA ASP A 21 17.84 -2.01 13.47
C ASP A 21 17.79 -3.28 12.60
N LYS A 22 18.97 -3.79 12.22
CA LYS A 22 19.10 -4.97 11.36
C LYS A 22 18.36 -6.19 11.90
N ARG A 23 18.31 -6.38 13.23
CA ARG A 23 17.60 -7.50 13.87
C ARG A 23 16.09 -7.37 13.72
N ILE A 24 15.57 -6.14 13.76
CA ILE A 24 14.15 -5.86 13.56
C ILE A 24 13.79 -6.08 12.09
N ARG A 25 14.65 -5.64 11.17
CA ARG A 25 14.45 -5.85 9.73
C ARG A 25 14.36 -7.33 9.35
N VAL A 26 15.25 -8.17 9.88
CA VAL A 26 15.19 -9.63 9.65
C VAL A 26 13.91 -10.25 10.22
N LYS A 27 13.37 -9.72 11.32
CA LYS A 27 12.06 -10.15 11.82
C LYS A 27 10.94 -9.72 10.88
N LEU A 28 10.98 -8.49 10.38
CA LEU A 28 10.00 -7.94 9.46
C LEU A 28 9.92 -8.75 8.16
N GLU A 29 11.07 -9.12 7.60
CA GLU A 29 11.18 -9.95 6.38
C GLU A 29 10.49 -11.33 6.51
N LYS A 30 10.25 -11.82 7.73
CA LYS A 30 9.56 -13.09 8.01
C LYS A 30 8.05 -12.94 8.25
N LEU A 31 7.54 -11.72 8.28
CA LEU A 31 6.12 -11.45 8.51
C LEU A 31 5.32 -11.61 7.22
N TRP A 32 4.00 -11.54 7.35
CA TRP A 32 3.06 -11.61 6.24
C TRP A 32 3.20 -10.43 5.27
N ALA A 33 3.54 -9.23 5.77
CA ALA A 33 3.54 -8.00 4.97
C ALA A 33 4.52 -8.02 3.77
N PRO A 34 5.80 -8.44 3.91
CA PRO A 34 6.67 -8.63 2.75
C PRO A 34 6.17 -9.67 1.75
N ILE A 35 5.60 -10.77 2.23
CA ILE A 35 5.05 -11.84 1.39
C ILE A 35 3.87 -11.28 0.58
N PHE A 36 2.96 -10.55 1.24
CA PHE A 36 1.83 -9.90 0.59
C PHE A 36 2.31 -8.88 -0.46
N TYR A 37 3.31 -8.06 -0.12
CA TYR A 37 3.87 -7.08 -1.04
C TYR A 37 4.40 -7.74 -2.33
N GLU A 38 5.20 -8.80 -2.20
CA GLU A 38 5.84 -9.46 -3.34
C GLU A 38 4.86 -10.27 -4.21
N HIS A 39 3.93 -10.98 -3.57
CA HIS A 39 3.05 -11.93 -4.25
C HIS A 39 1.69 -11.39 -4.64
N VAL A 40 1.18 -10.38 -3.94
CA VAL A 40 -0.13 -9.76 -4.20
C VAL A 40 0.08 -8.38 -4.78
N PHE A 41 0.57 -7.42 -3.99
CA PHE A 41 0.65 -6.01 -4.38
C PHE A 41 1.43 -5.78 -5.70
N CYS A 42 2.64 -6.35 -5.81
CA CYS A 42 3.47 -6.24 -7.02
C CYS A 42 2.93 -7.01 -8.24
N LYS A 43 1.91 -7.84 -8.07
CA LYS A 43 1.30 -8.65 -9.14
C LYS A 43 -0.03 -8.09 -9.63
N ILE A 44 -0.57 -7.07 -8.97
CA ILE A 44 -1.79 -6.40 -9.41
C ILE A 44 -1.49 -5.64 -10.70
N ASP A 45 -2.22 -6.00 -11.76
CA ASP A 45 -2.19 -5.28 -13.03
C ASP A 45 -3.23 -4.15 -12.98
N GLU A 46 -2.76 -2.91 -13.07
CA GLU A 46 -3.60 -1.71 -13.07
C GLU A 46 -4.13 -1.37 -14.48
N GLU A 47 -3.57 -1.95 -15.56
CA GLU A 47 -3.97 -1.63 -16.94
C GLU A 47 -5.48 -1.77 -17.22
N PRO A 48 -6.19 -2.80 -16.69
CA PRO A 48 -7.63 -2.93 -16.90
C PRO A 48 -8.44 -1.76 -16.33
N PHE A 49 -7.94 -1.10 -15.29
CA PHE A 49 -8.61 0.02 -14.63
C PHE A 49 -8.44 1.34 -15.38
N ALA A 50 -7.52 1.40 -16.36
CA ALA A 50 -7.30 2.59 -17.18
C ALA A 50 -8.58 3.07 -17.90
N ALA A 51 -9.49 2.14 -18.23
CA ALA A 51 -10.77 2.46 -18.86
C ALA A 51 -11.72 3.29 -17.95
N LEU A 52 -11.52 3.26 -16.63
CA LEU A 52 -12.31 4.03 -15.66
C LEU A 52 -11.86 5.50 -15.60
N TYR A 53 -10.74 5.86 -16.24
CA TYR A 53 -10.13 7.16 -16.14
C TYR A 53 -10.33 8.05 -17.36
N GLY A 54 -10.89 9.24 -17.13
CA GLY A 54 -10.97 10.28 -18.13
C GLY A 54 -9.63 10.99 -18.40
N ALA A 55 -9.56 11.69 -19.54
CA ALA A 55 -8.38 12.43 -20.01
C ALA A 55 -8.04 13.68 -19.17
N ALA A 56 -8.97 14.20 -18.35
CA ALA A 56 -8.77 15.41 -17.55
C ALA A 56 -9.16 15.15 -16.09
N GLY A 57 -8.28 15.50 -15.13
CA GLY A 57 -8.52 15.36 -13.69
C GLY A 57 -7.25 15.14 -12.88
N LYS A 58 -7.32 15.32 -11.55
CA LYS A 58 -6.25 14.99 -10.60
C LYS A 58 -5.90 13.49 -10.73
N PRO A 59 -4.63 13.07 -10.60
CA PRO A 59 -4.30 11.65 -10.48
C PRO A 59 -5.08 11.10 -9.27
N ASN A 60 -5.88 10.07 -9.50
CA ASN A 60 -6.53 9.36 -8.41
C ASN A 60 -5.50 8.58 -7.59
N PHE A 61 -5.95 8.12 -6.43
CA PHE A 61 -5.22 7.18 -5.61
C PHE A 61 -4.95 5.89 -6.40
N SER A 62 -3.78 5.28 -6.21
CA SER A 62 -3.38 4.09 -6.95
C SER A 62 -4.33 2.91 -6.67
N GLU A 63 -4.82 2.26 -7.73
CA GLU A 63 -5.82 1.18 -7.63
C GLU A 63 -5.24 -0.05 -6.96
N ASN A 64 -3.95 -0.34 -7.16
CA ASN A 64 -3.27 -1.44 -6.48
C ASN A 64 -3.32 -1.32 -4.96
N ILE A 65 -3.20 -0.10 -4.41
CA ILE A 65 -3.30 0.13 -2.98
C ILE A 65 -4.74 -0.09 -2.52
N LEU A 66 -5.75 0.41 -3.25
CA LEU A 66 -7.16 0.22 -2.88
C LEU A 66 -7.56 -1.26 -2.88
N LEU A 67 -7.23 -1.99 -3.95
CA LEU A 67 -7.50 -3.43 -4.04
C LEU A 67 -6.78 -4.20 -2.94
N SER A 68 -5.52 -3.86 -2.68
CA SER A 68 -4.75 -4.51 -1.62
C SER A 68 -5.32 -4.22 -0.23
N LEU A 69 -5.86 -3.03 0.01
CA LEU A 69 -6.53 -2.69 1.27
C LEU A 69 -7.81 -3.51 1.45
N GLU A 70 -8.60 -3.70 0.39
CA GLU A 70 -9.80 -4.56 0.45
C GLU A 70 -9.42 -6.02 0.74
N ASP A 71 -8.35 -6.54 0.12
CA ASP A 71 -7.84 -7.88 0.41
C ASP A 71 -7.34 -7.99 1.87
N ILE A 72 -6.62 -6.98 2.37
CA ILE A 72 -6.12 -6.94 3.75
C ILE A 72 -7.28 -6.88 4.75
N LYS A 73 -8.33 -6.12 4.44
CA LYS A 73 -9.56 -6.03 5.24
C LYS A 73 -10.21 -7.40 5.40
N HIS A 74 -10.38 -8.14 4.31
CA HIS A 74 -10.90 -9.51 4.36
C HIS A 74 -9.95 -10.48 5.06
N MET A 75 -8.64 -10.31 4.91
CA MET A 75 -7.65 -11.14 5.59
C MET A 75 -7.63 -10.92 7.11
N LYS A 76 -7.82 -9.67 7.56
CA LYS A 76 -7.85 -9.28 8.98
C LYS A 76 -9.24 -9.39 9.62
N ASP A 77 -10.29 -9.58 8.82
CA ASP A 77 -11.70 -9.57 9.25
C ASP A 77 -12.04 -8.31 10.06
N CYS A 78 -11.64 -7.14 9.54
CA CYS A 78 -11.83 -5.84 10.18
C CYS A 78 -12.81 -4.93 9.41
N SER A 79 -13.32 -3.90 10.09
CA SER A 79 -14.16 -2.87 9.48
C SER A 79 -13.35 -1.81 8.71
N ASP A 80 -14.00 -1.05 7.84
CA ASP A 80 -13.35 0.02 7.05
C ASP A 80 -12.68 1.09 7.93
N LEU A 81 -13.27 1.41 9.07
CA LEU A 81 -12.70 2.38 10.02
C LEU A 81 -11.45 1.83 10.71
N GLU A 82 -11.48 0.56 11.11
CA GLU A 82 -10.31 -0.12 11.68
C GLU A 82 -9.20 -0.28 10.65
N LEU A 83 -9.54 -0.57 9.40
CA LEU A 83 -8.59 -0.62 8.29
C LEU A 83 -7.92 0.74 8.04
N LEU A 84 -8.67 1.84 8.17
CA LEU A 84 -8.13 3.19 8.07
C LEU A 84 -7.12 3.48 9.19
N ASP A 85 -7.46 3.14 10.43
CA ASP A 85 -6.54 3.28 11.55
C ASP A 85 -5.30 2.41 11.36
N ASP A 86 -5.46 1.17 10.90
CA ASP A 86 -4.37 0.27 10.54
C ASP A 86 -3.52 0.85 9.40
N PHE A 87 -4.12 1.44 8.38
CA PHE A 87 -3.38 2.10 7.31
C PHE A 87 -2.56 3.29 7.84
N TYR A 88 -3.08 4.03 8.81
CA TYR A 88 -2.38 5.18 9.38
C TYR A 88 -1.30 4.83 10.39
N PHE A 89 -1.49 3.77 11.17
CA PHE A 89 -0.66 3.49 12.35
C PHE A 89 0.04 2.13 12.31
N ASP A 90 -0.45 1.17 11.53
CA ASP A 90 0.19 -0.13 11.35
C ASP A 90 1.24 -0.06 10.21
N TYR A 91 2.51 -0.18 10.61
CA TYR A 91 3.61 -0.23 9.65
C TYR A 91 3.57 -1.46 8.75
N LEU A 92 2.98 -2.58 9.20
CA LEU A 92 2.88 -3.80 8.40
C LEU A 92 1.91 -3.62 7.23
N VAL A 93 0.77 -2.95 7.46
CA VAL A 93 -0.18 -2.62 6.40
C VAL A 93 0.46 -1.70 5.37
N ASN A 94 1.12 -0.63 5.83
CA ASN A 94 1.88 0.25 4.94
C ASN A 94 2.93 -0.51 4.13
N TYR A 95 3.71 -1.37 4.78
CA TYR A 95 4.75 -2.14 4.11
C TYR A 95 4.18 -3.06 3.04
N ALA A 96 3.04 -3.72 3.32
CA ALA A 96 2.33 -4.62 2.43
C ALA A 96 1.86 -3.91 1.15
N VAL A 97 1.42 -2.65 1.26
CA VAL A 97 1.00 -1.82 0.13
C VAL A 97 2.13 -0.96 -0.48
N GLY A 98 3.39 -1.29 -0.18
CA GLY A 98 4.56 -0.63 -0.75
C GLY A 98 4.93 0.73 -0.15
N ILE A 99 4.21 1.19 0.86
CA ILE A 99 4.51 2.44 1.60
C ILE A 99 5.58 2.13 2.65
N LYS A 100 6.76 2.72 2.52
CA LYS A 100 7.90 2.45 3.42
C LYS A 100 8.06 3.49 4.52
N THR A 101 7.24 4.54 4.51
CA THR A 101 7.25 5.64 5.49
C THR A 101 5.85 5.84 6.06
N LEU A 102 5.72 5.81 7.38
CA LEU A 102 4.45 6.08 8.08
C LEU A 102 3.97 7.50 7.81
N GLY A 103 2.70 7.66 7.44
CA GLY A 103 2.07 8.96 7.18
C GLY A 103 2.45 9.63 5.85
N GLU A 104 3.12 8.92 4.94
CA GLU A 104 3.48 9.44 3.60
C GLU A 104 2.25 9.67 2.72
N VAL A 105 1.23 8.84 2.89
CA VAL A 105 0.02 8.82 2.09
C VAL A 105 -1.19 9.01 3.00
N ASN A 106 -2.12 9.87 2.57
CA ASN A 106 -3.39 10.09 3.26
C ASN A 106 -4.54 9.51 2.43
N LEU A 107 -5.40 8.72 3.07
CA LEU A 107 -6.55 8.08 2.44
C LEU A 107 -7.83 8.59 3.10
N VAL A 108 -8.71 9.20 2.32
CA VAL A 108 -9.96 9.75 2.86
C VAL A 108 -11.01 8.65 2.97
N GLU A 109 -11.82 8.66 4.04
CA GLU A 109 -12.90 7.68 4.29
C GLU A 109 -13.79 7.37 3.08
N ARG A 110 -14.09 8.37 2.23
CA ARG A 110 -14.91 8.18 1.03
C ARG A 110 -14.24 7.41 -0.11
N THR A 111 -13.00 6.96 0.08
CA THR A 111 -12.21 6.24 -0.93
C THR A 111 -12.26 4.73 -0.73
N LEU A 112 -12.67 4.27 0.47
CA LEU A 112 -12.97 2.87 0.78
C LEU A 112 -14.47 2.61 0.59
#